data_AF-A0A2L0EIA7-F1
#
_entry.id   AF-A0A2L0EIA7-F1
#
_cell.length_a   1.000
_cell.length_b   1.000
_cell.length_c   1.000
_cell.angle_alpha   90.00
_cell.angle_beta   90.00
_cell.angle_gamma   90.00
#
_symmetry.space_group_name_H-M   'P 1'
#
loop_
_entity.id
_entity.type
_entity.pdbx_description
1 polymer ?
#
loop_
_entity_poly.entity_id
_entity_poly.type
_entity_poly.pdbx_seq_one_letter_code
_entity_poly.pdbx_strand_id
1 'polypeptide(L)'
;MVESTYGAIDDGAIAVRIPKHAKKELEAYLDCGLLCRGLARLRCERCEESRLVAFSCKGRGFCPSCLGRRMCATAANLIEDVLPEVAHRPWVLTFPFPWRRRLAQDGALFGVLTRIFVESVERFYEKRAARRVHPKASPSGPLRTWGLPALGEGASVLL
;
A
#
# COMPACT_ATOMS: atom_id res chain seq x y z
N MET A 1 -20.16 6.91 22.03
CA MET A 1 -18.75 6.62 22.38
C MET A 1 -17.77 7.46 21.57
N VAL A 2 -17.94 7.67 20.26
CA VAL A 2 -17.07 8.59 19.48
C VAL A 2 -17.43 10.07 19.74
N GLU A 3 -18.71 10.38 19.91
CA GLU A 3 -19.18 11.74 20.21
C GLU A 3 -18.67 12.28 21.55
N SER A 4 -18.53 11.44 22.58
CA SER A 4 -17.94 11.85 23.86
C SER A 4 -16.44 12.14 23.75
N THR A 5 -15.73 11.43 22.87
CA THR A 5 -14.30 11.66 22.61
C THR A 5 -14.08 12.93 21.80
N TYR A 6 -14.91 13.18 20.78
CA TYR A 6 -14.86 14.45 20.04
C TYR A 6 -15.31 15.61 20.92
N GLY A 7 -16.33 15.44 21.76
CA GLY A 7 -16.77 16.42 22.75
C GLY A 7 -15.63 16.82 23.69
N ALA A 8 -14.90 15.86 24.27
CA ALA A 8 -13.74 16.16 25.12
C ALA A 8 -12.60 16.91 24.41
N ILE A 9 -12.47 16.75 23.09
CA ILE A 9 -11.52 17.50 22.26
C ILE A 9 -12.05 18.91 21.95
N ASP A 10 -13.32 19.02 21.62
CA ASP A 10 -13.98 20.28 21.27
C ASP A 10 -14.18 21.18 22.50
N ASP A 11 -14.40 20.60 23.69
CA ASP A 11 -14.51 21.26 25.00
C ASP A 11 -13.14 21.69 25.57
N GLY A 12 -12.05 21.41 24.85
CA GLY A 12 -10.69 21.81 25.23
C GLY A 12 -10.08 21.02 26.39
N ALA A 13 -10.73 19.95 26.87
CA ALA A 13 -10.17 19.06 27.89
C ALA A 13 -8.92 18.32 27.39
N ILE A 14 -8.78 18.18 26.07
CA ILE A 14 -7.59 17.65 25.40
C ILE A 14 -7.08 18.68 24.39
N ALA A 15 -5.85 19.15 24.54
CA ALA A 15 -5.20 20.11 23.63
C ALA A 15 -4.74 19.46 22.30
N VAL A 16 -5.65 18.77 21.61
CA VAL A 16 -5.41 18.10 20.33
C VAL A 16 -6.38 18.66 19.30
N ARG A 17 -5.89 19.08 18.14
CA ARG A 17 -6.75 19.50 17.03
C ARG A 17 -6.74 18.44 15.93
N ILE A 18 -7.89 17.83 15.68
CA ILE A 18 -8.05 16.84 14.61
C ILE A 18 -8.47 17.57 13.32
N PRO A 19 -7.74 17.43 12.20
CA PRO A 19 -8.17 17.94 10.92
C PRO A 19 -9.51 17.33 10.48
N LYS A 20 -10.38 18.12 9.82
CA LYS A 20 -11.69 17.64 9.34
C LYS A 20 -11.60 16.39 8.47
N HIS A 21 -10.58 16.28 7.62
CA HIS A 21 -10.37 15.11 6.78
C HIS A 21 -10.10 13.84 7.61
N ALA A 22 -9.28 13.95 8.67
CA ALA A 22 -8.96 12.82 9.53
C ALA A 22 -10.19 12.35 10.33
N LYS A 23 -11.00 13.28 10.82
CA LYS A 23 -12.30 12.97 11.47
C LYS A 23 -13.25 12.25 10.51
N LYS A 24 -13.43 12.79 9.30
CA LYS A 24 -14.28 12.18 8.26
C LYS A 24 -13.82 10.78 7.89
N GLU A 25 -12.51 10.59 7.71
CA GLU A 25 -12.00 9.25 7.45
C GLU A 25 -12.32 8.33 8.63
N LEU A 26 -12.05 8.76 9.88
CA LEU A 26 -12.26 7.95 11.09
C LEU A 26 -13.69 7.46 11.22
N GLU A 27 -14.65 8.37 11.04
CA GLU A 27 -16.07 8.04 11.02
C GLU A 27 -16.40 7.03 9.91
N ALA A 28 -15.91 7.25 8.68
CA ALA A 28 -16.14 6.33 7.56
C ALA A 28 -15.56 4.92 7.81
N TYR A 29 -14.42 4.82 8.48
CA TYR A 29 -13.87 3.53 8.90
C TYR A 29 -14.73 2.84 9.95
N LEU A 30 -15.24 3.57 10.94
CA LEU A 30 -16.08 2.99 11.98
C LEU A 30 -17.39 2.44 11.41
N ASP A 31 -17.88 3.01 10.31
CA ASP A 31 -19.03 2.49 9.56
C ASP A 31 -18.66 1.40 8.52
N CYS A 32 -17.37 1.17 8.26
CA CYS A 32 -16.90 0.24 7.24
C CYS A 32 -17.18 -1.22 7.63
N GLY A 33 -17.79 -1.98 6.71
CA GLY A 33 -18.01 -3.41 6.91
C GLY A 33 -19.21 -3.77 7.78
N LEU A 34 -19.98 -2.78 8.25
CA LEU A 34 -21.19 -3.01 9.02
C LEU A 34 -22.40 -3.23 8.10
N LEU A 35 -23.03 -4.41 8.17
CA LEU A 35 -24.22 -4.72 7.38
C LEU A 35 -25.39 -3.76 7.65
N CYS A 36 -25.52 -3.28 8.89
CA CYS A 36 -26.54 -2.30 9.28
C CYS A 36 -26.33 -0.90 8.68
N ARG A 37 -25.14 -0.61 8.14
CA ARG A 37 -24.81 0.64 7.43
C ARG A 37 -25.00 0.55 5.91
N GLY A 38 -25.43 -0.61 5.42
CA GLY A 38 -25.68 -0.86 4.00
C GLY A 38 -24.90 -2.06 3.48
N LEU A 39 -25.54 -2.79 2.58
CA LEU A 39 -24.99 -4.02 1.99
C LEU A 39 -25.46 -4.20 0.55
N ALA A 40 -24.69 -4.98 -0.20
CA ALA A 40 -25.11 -5.57 -1.47
C ALA A 40 -25.32 -7.07 -1.30
N ARG A 41 -26.37 -7.61 -1.92
CA ARG A 41 -26.56 -9.06 -2.05
C ARG A 41 -25.99 -9.52 -3.38
N LEU A 42 -24.90 -10.27 -3.34
CA LEU A 42 -24.32 -10.90 -4.52
C LEU A 42 -24.93 -12.30 -4.63
N ARG A 43 -25.54 -12.60 -5.78
CA ARG A 43 -26.02 -13.95 -6.11
C ARG A 43 -25.24 -14.47 -7.30
N CYS A 44 -24.71 -15.68 -7.20
CA CYS A 44 -24.12 -16.35 -8.35
C CYS A 44 -25.23 -16.88 -9.26
N GLU A 45 -25.19 -16.56 -10.55
CA GLU A 45 -26.19 -17.05 -11.50
C GLU A 45 -26.05 -18.54 -11.84
N ARG A 46 -24.87 -19.13 -11.56
CA ARG A 46 -24.58 -20.54 -11.90
C ARG A 46 -24.91 -21.53 -10.79
N CYS A 47 -24.58 -21.18 -9.54
CA CYS A 47 -24.78 -22.06 -8.37
C CYS A 47 -25.83 -21.54 -7.38
N GLU A 48 -26.48 -20.41 -7.70
CA GLU A 48 -27.51 -19.74 -6.91
C GLU A 48 -27.12 -19.26 -5.50
N GLU A 49 -25.91 -19.58 -5.04
CA GLU A 49 -25.35 -19.14 -3.78
C GLU A 49 -25.40 -17.61 -3.64
N SER A 50 -25.83 -17.15 -2.46
CA SER A 50 -25.98 -15.72 -2.19
C SER A 50 -25.16 -15.29 -0.98
N ARG A 51 -24.46 -14.16 -1.11
CA ARG A 51 -23.67 -13.57 -0.03
C ARG A 51 -24.03 -12.11 0.17
N LEU A 52 -24.14 -11.71 1.43
CA LEU A 52 -24.28 -10.31 1.80
C LEU A 52 -22.89 -9.72 1.97
N VAL A 53 -22.64 -8.60 1.30
CA VAL A 53 -21.37 -7.87 1.36
C VAL A 53 -21.66 -6.47 1.85
N ALA A 54 -21.17 -6.15 3.05
CA ALA A 54 -21.26 -4.81 3.60
C ALA A 54 -20.47 -3.81 2.75
N PHE A 55 -20.91 -2.55 2.75
CA PHE A 55 -20.18 -1.49 2.08
C PHE A 55 -18.83 -1.21 2.75
N SER A 56 -17.88 -0.79 1.93
CA SER A 56 -16.53 -0.45 2.35
C SER A 56 -16.32 1.05 2.30
N CYS A 57 -15.53 1.59 3.23
CA CYS A 57 -15.21 3.02 3.26
C CYS A 57 -14.34 3.47 2.08
N LYS A 58 -13.64 2.52 1.42
CA LYS A 58 -12.70 2.78 0.32
C LYS A 58 -11.59 3.79 0.67
N GLY A 59 -11.38 4.02 1.98
CA GLY A 59 -10.39 4.95 2.50
C GLY A 59 -8.95 4.46 2.30
N ARG A 60 -8.00 5.39 2.45
CA ARG A 60 -6.55 5.13 2.32
C ARG A 60 -5.75 5.41 3.61
N GLY A 61 -6.43 5.79 4.68
CA GLY A 61 -5.80 6.14 5.95
C GLY A 61 -5.45 4.90 6.77
N PHE A 62 -6.43 4.37 7.52
CA PHE A 62 -6.18 3.42 8.61
C PHE A 62 -7.13 2.21 8.59
N CYS A 63 -8.08 2.13 7.65
CA CYS A 63 -8.95 0.96 7.53
C CYS A 63 -8.15 -0.24 6.98
N PRO A 64 -7.86 -1.29 7.79
CA PRO A 64 -7.00 -2.39 7.36
C PRO A 64 -7.65 -3.24 6.26
N SER A 65 -8.98 -3.43 6.30
CA SER A 65 -9.71 -4.20 5.29
C SER A 65 -9.68 -3.52 3.92
N CYS A 66 -9.84 -2.20 3.87
CA CYS A 66 -9.80 -1.44 2.62
C CYS A 66 -8.37 -1.30 2.10
N LEU A 67 -7.41 -1.02 2.99
CA LEU A 67 -6.00 -0.95 2.63
C LEU A 67 -5.47 -2.28 2.11
N GLY A 68 -5.75 -3.38 2.82
CA GLY A 68 -5.35 -4.73 2.41
C GLY A 68 -5.93 -5.08 1.04
N ARG A 69 -7.24 -4.88 0.84
CA ARG A 69 -7.87 -5.11 -0.47
C ARG A 69 -7.21 -4.28 -1.57
N ARG A 70 -6.92 -3.01 -1.30
CA ARG A 70 -6.24 -2.13 -2.24
C ARG A 70 -4.83 -2.62 -2.58
N MET A 71 -4.05 -2.99 -1.57
CA MET A 71 -2.70 -3.52 -1.76
C MET A 71 -2.72 -4.77 -2.63
N CYS A 72 -3.62 -5.71 -2.35
CA CYS A 72 -3.78 -6.92 -3.15
C CYS A 72 -4.18 -6.60 -4.61
N ALA A 73 -5.16 -5.71 -4.81
CA ALA A 73 -5.58 -5.30 -6.15
C ALA A 73 -4.46 -4.60 -6.93
N THR A 74 -3.68 -3.74 -6.27
CA THR A 74 -2.52 -3.10 -6.88
C THR A 74 -1.43 -4.11 -7.21
N ALA A 75 -1.16 -5.09 -6.34
CA ALA A 75 -0.18 -6.13 -6.60
C ALA A 75 -0.58 -7.00 -7.80
N ALA A 76 -1.85 -7.41 -7.89
CA ALA A 76 -2.37 -8.17 -9.02
C ALA A 76 -2.20 -7.40 -10.34
N ASN A 77 -2.68 -6.15 -10.40
CA ASN A 77 -2.51 -5.29 -11.57
C ASN A 77 -1.03 -5.06 -11.94
N LEU A 78 -0.13 -4.94 -10.95
CA LEU A 78 1.29 -4.77 -11.24
C LEU A 78 1.90 -6.00 -11.89
N ILE A 79 1.54 -7.19 -11.42
CA ILE A 79 2.09 -8.46 -11.93
C ILE A 79 1.46 -8.84 -13.28
N GLU A 80 0.16 -8.62 -13.43
CA GLU A 80 -0.61 -9.08 -14.58
C GLU A 80 -0.50 -8.12 -15.78
N ASP A 81 -0.51 -6.81 -15.54
CA ASP A 81 -0.74 -5.82 -16.60
C ASP A 81 0.39 -4.80 -16.80
N VAL A 82 1.26 -4.58 -15.80
CA VAL A 82 2.19 -3.43 -15.81
C VAL A 82 3.66 -3.83 -15.86
N LEU A 83 4.09 -4.79 -15.05
CA LEU A 83 5.49 -5.15 -14.92
C LEU A 83 5.86 -6.27 -15.89
N PRO A 84 6.91 -6.11 -16.72
CA PRO A 84 7.40 -7.19 -17.56
C PRO A 84 8.05 -8.29 -16.72
N GLU A 85 8.02 -9.53 -17.19
CA GLU A 85 8.63 -10.72 -16.54
C GLU A 85 10.17 -10.68 -16.55
N VAL A 86 10.75 -9.77 -15.75
CA VAL A 86 12.19 -9.62 -15.57
C VAL A 86 12.54 -9.51 -14.09
N ALA A 87 13.79 -9.79 -13.73
CA ALA A 87 14.23 -9.64 -12.35
C ALA A 87 14.16 -8.16 -11.92
N HIS A 88 13.27 -7.82 -11.00
CA HIS A 88 13.14 -6.48 -10.46
C HIS A 88 14.05 -6.27 -9.26
N ARG A 89 14.57 -5.05 -9.11
CA ARG A 89 15.30 -4.61 -7.91
C ARG A 89 14.52 -3.48 -7.23
N PRO A 90 13.78 -3.77 -6.14
CA PRO A 90 13.06 -2.72 -5.42
C PRO A 90 14.04 -1.78 -4.71
N TRP A 91 13.68 -0.49 -4.69
CA TRP A 91 14.35 0.54 -3.91
C TRP A 91 13.36 1.16 -2.94
N VAL A 92 13.79 1.35 -1.69
CA VAL A 92 12.95 1.90 -0.62
C VAL A 92 13.57 3.20 -0.12
N LEU A 93 12.81 4.29 -0.21
CA LEU A 93 13.18 5.59 0.35
C LEU A 93 12.56 5.72 1.75
N THR A 94 13.40 5.71 2.77
CA THR A 94 12.98 5.84 4.18
C THR A 94 13.49 7.15 4.77
N PHE A 95 12.68 7.76 5.64
CA PHE A 95 13.02 8.98 6.35
C PHE A 95 13.09 8.78 7.88
N PRO A 96 13.93 9.55 8.59
CA PRO A 96 13.93 9.62 10.05
C PRO A 96 12.53 9.92 10.59
N PHE A 97 12.18 9.35 11.73
CA PHE A 97 10.84 9.48 12.32
C PHE A 97 10.34 10.93 12.43
N PRO A 98 11.15 11.93 12.86
CA PRO A 98 10.68 13.31 12.98
C PRO A 98 10.21 13.94 11.67
N TRP A 99 10.74 13.48 10.52
CA TRP A 99 10.43 14.04 9.21
C TRP A 99 9.12 13.51 8.63
N ARG A 100 8.68 12.31 9.04
CA ARG A 100 7.54 11.62 8.43
C ARG A 100 6.25 12.42 8.52
N ARG A 101 5.98 13.07 9.66
CA ARG A 101 4.77 13.91 9.85
C ARG A 101 4.75 15.09 8.88
N ARG A 102 5.89 15.79 8.75
CA ARG A 102 6.00 16.95 7.84
C ARG A 102 5.82 16.52 6.39
N LEU A 103 6.46 15.42 5.99
CA LEU A 103 6.37 14.88 4.63
C LEU A 103 4.97 14.35 4.30
N ALA A 104 4.27 13.74 5.26
CA ALA A 104 2.89 13.28 5.06
C ALA A 104 1.91 14.44 4.81
N GLN A 105 2.22 15.65 5.30
CA GLN A 105 1.37 16.82 5.15
C GLN A 105 1.79 17.74 3.99
N ASP A 106 3.03 17.64 3.53
CA ASP A 106 3.60 18.47 2.46
C ASP A 106 3.94 17.65 1.23
N GLY A 107 2.93 17.50 0.36
CA GLY A 107 3.09 16.76 -0.89
C GLY A 107 4.09 17.40 -1.85
N ALA A 108 4.29 18.73 -1.78
CA ALA A 108 5.25 19.43 -2.63
C ALA A 108 6.69 19.10 -2.21
N LEU A 109 6.99 19.19 -0.91
CA LEU A 109 8.27 18.79 -0.36
C LEU A 109 8.56 17.31 -0.62
N PHE A 110 7.58 16.44 -0.37
CA PHE A 110 7.72 15.01 -0.63
C PHE A 110 8.01 14.74 -2.12
N GLY A 111 7.30 15.42 -3.03
CA GLY A 111 7.54 15.31 -4.47
C GLY A 111 8.96 15.71 -4.89
N VAL A 112 9.52 16.77 -4.31
CA VAL A 112 10.92 17.17 -4.55
C VAL A 112 11.89 16.07 -4.09
N LEU A 113 11.69 15.51 -2.89
CA LEU A 113 12.54 14.44 -2.37
C LEU A 113 12.44 13.16 -3.20
N THR A 114 11.23 12.79 -3.63
CA THR A 114 11.01 11.66 -4.54
C THR A 114 11.75 11.87 -5.86
N ARG A 115 11.70 13.07 -6.44
CA ARG A 115 12.43 13.39 -7.67
C ARG A 115 13.94 13.23 -7.49
N ILE A 116 14.51 13.84 -6.45
CA ILE A 116 15.95 13.73 -6.14
C ILE A 116 16.37 12.26 -5.98
N PHE A 117 15.52 11.45 -5.32
CA PHE A 117 15.77 10.03 -5.14
C PHE A 117 15.79 9.27 -6.47
N VAL A 118 14.81 9.49 -7.35
CA VAL A 118 14.74 8.87 -8.67
C VAL A 118 15.98 9.25 -9.50
N GLU A 119 16.29 10.55 -9.59
CA GLU A 119 17.48 11.04 -10.29
C GLU A 119 18.78 10.42 -9.75
N SER A 120 18.88 10.23 -8.43
CA SER A 120 20.04 9.60 -7.79
C SER A 120 20.17 8.12 -8.15
N VAL A 121 19.05 7.40 -8.19
CA VAL A 121 19.02 5.98 -8.58
C VAL A 121 19.36 5.81 -10.06
N GLU A 122 18.80 6.64 -10.93
CA GLU A 122 19.12 6.65 -12.37
C GLU A 122 20.61 6.90 -12.60
N ARG A 123 21.17 7.94 -11.98
CA ARG A 123 22.59 8.26 -12.07
C ARG A 123 23.48 7.14 -11.54
N PHE A 124 23.04 6.41 -10.51
CA PHE A 124 23.75 5.22 -10.03
C PHE A 124 23.82 4.13 -11.09
N TYR A 125 22.72 3.88 -11.81
CA TYR A 125 22.69 2.91 -12.90
C TYR A 125 23.50 3.35 -14.12
N GLU A 126 23.44 4.62 -14.52
CA GLU A 126 24.26 5.17 -15.62
C GLU A 126 25.76 4.95 -15.37
N LYS A 127 26.22 5.31 -14.17
CA LYS A 127 27.63 5.10 -13.77
C LYS A 127 28.02 3.63 -13.75
N ARG A 128 27.10 2.75 -13.32
CA ARG A 128 27.37 1.30 -13.25
C ARG A 128 27.37 0.66 -14.64
N ALA A 129 26.50 1.12 -15.55
CA ALA A 129 26.50 0.72 -16.94
C ALA A 129 27.80 1.12 -17.61
N ALA A 130 28.25 2.38 -17.47
CA ALA A 130 29.52 2.86 -18.02
C ALA A 130 30.73 2.02 -17.55
N ARG A 131 30.75 1.57 -16.28
CA ARG A 131 31.80 0.68 -15.75
C ARG A 131 31.72 -0.77 -16.28
N ARG A 132 30.54 -1.22 -16.71
CA ARG A 132 30.30 -2.58 -17.25
C ARG A 132 30.53 -2.70 -18.76
N VAL A 133 30.69 -1.58 -19.48
CA VAL A 133 31.07 -1.59 -20.90
C VAL A 133 32.53 -2.07 -21.11
N HIS A 134 33.29 -2.31 -20.05
CA HIS A 134 34.47 -3.20 -20.13
C HIS A 134 34.02 -4.67 -20.12
N PRO A 135 34.37 -5.47 -21.16
CA PRO A 135 33.66 -6.69 -21.50
C PRO A 135 33.90 -7.78 -20.46
N LYS A 136 32.85 -8.12 -19.71
CA LYS A 136 32.62 -9.52 -19.30
C LYS A 136 31.17 -9.87 -19.63
N ALA A 137 31.01 -10.62 -20.71
CA ALA A 137 29.77 -11.31 -21.02
C ALA A 137 29.36 -12.16 -19.81
N SER A 138 28.19 -11.89 -19.25
CA SER A 138 27.49 -12.85 -18.39
C SER A 138 26.64 -13.70 -19.34
N PRO A 139 26.74 -15.04 -19.32
CA PRO A 139 25.88 -15.86 -20.14
C PRO A 139 24.44 -15.66 -19.68
N SER A 140 23.55 -15.36 -20.62
CA SER A 140 22.11 -15.43 -20.47
C SER A 140 21.73 -16.89 -20.24
N GLY A 141 21.73 -17.33 -18.98
CA GLY A 141 21.09 -18.57 -18.58
C GLY A 141 19.57 -18.42 -18.73
N PRO A 142 18.84 -19.49 -19.08
CA PRO A 142 17.40 -19.40 -19.30
C PRO A 142 16.70 -18.88 -18.04
N LEU A 143 15.69 -18.03 -18.26
CA LEU A 143 14.76 -17.56 -17.23
C LEU A 143 14.25 -18.78 -16.46
N ARG A 144 14.66 -18.92 -15.19
CA ARG A 144 14.09 -19.92 -14.31
C ARG A 144 12.61 -19.63 -14.24
N THR A 145 11.79 -20.53 -14.76
CA THR A 145 10.37 -20.54 -14.51
C THR A 145 10.19 -20.60 -13.00
N TRP A 146 9.52 -19.60 -12.44
CA TRP A 146 9.06 -19.67 -11.05
C TRP A 146 7.94 -20.70 -10.99
N GLY A 147 8.31 -21.98 -10.97
CA GLY A 147 7.41 -23.02 -10.49
C GLY A 147 7.09 -22.69 -9.04
N LEU A 148 5.87 -22.25 -8.77
CA LEU A 148 5.35 -22.21 -7.40
C LEU A 148 5.51 -23.62 -6.82
N PRO A 149 6.35 -23.82 -5.78
CA PRO A 149 6.31 -25.09 -5.07
C PRO A 149 4.97 -25.16 -4.34
N ALA A 150 4.29 -26.29 -4.51
CA ALA A 150 3.10 -26.64 -3.76
C ALA A 150 3.32 -26.39 -2.26
N LEU A 151 2.28 -25.88 -1.60
CA LEU A 151 2.21 -25.77 -0.15
C LEU A 151 2.62 -27.10 0.50
N GLY A 152 3.69 -27.06 1.29
CA GLY A 152 4.18 -28.17 2.09
C GLY A 152 4.92 -27.60 3.30
N GLU A 153 4.17 -27.53 4.40
CA GLU A 153 4.55 -27.48 5.82
C GLU A 153 5.97 -27.07 6.23
N GLY A 154 6.04 -26.03 7.08
CA GLY A 154 7.06 -25.91 8.11
C GLY A 154 8.36 -25.20 7.73
N ALA A 155 8.36 -23.87 7.75
CA ALA A 155 9.59 -23.11 7.95
C ALA A 155 9.31 -21.84 8.76
N SER A 156 9.77 -21.86 10.01
CA SER A 156 9.82 -20.73 10.92
C SER A 156 10.59 -19.56 10.28
N VAL A 157 9.92 -18.42 10.13
CA VAL A 157 10.57 -17.14 9.82
C VAL A 157 10.89 -16.49 11.16
N LEU A 158 12.16 -16.57 11.57
CA LEU A 158 12.71 -15.69 12.60
C LEU A 158 12.99 -14.31 11.97
N LEU A 159 12.63 -13.29 12.75
CA LEU A 159 12.69 -11.85 12.47
C LEU A 159 14.06 -11.35 11.97
#